data_AF-A0A1H2ER12-F1
#
_entry.id   AF-A0A1H2ER12-F1
#
_cell.length_a   1.000
_cell.length_b   1.000
_cell.length_c   1.000
_cell.angle_alpha   90.00
_cell.angle_beta   90.00
_cell.angle_gamma   90.00
#
_symmetry.space_group_name_H-M   'P 1'
#
loop_
_entity.id
_entity.type
_entity.pdbx_description
1 polymer ?
#
loop_
_entity_poly.entity_id
_entity_poly.type
_entity_poly.pdbx_seq_one_letter_code
_entity_poly.pdbx_strand_id
1 'polypeptide(L)' 'MSAIEIIKELREQNFFVKADGDYLELSPPEKVTHELINRLRKHKPAIIAELMREE' A
#
# COMPACT_ATOMS: atom_id res chain seq x y z
N MET A 1 -6.78 2.08 12.02
CA MET A 1 -6.05 2.48 10.80
C MET A 1 -6.80 1.96 9.59
N SER A 2 -7.38 2.88 8.84
CA SER A 2 -8.06 2.64 7.57
C SER A 2 -7.05 2.49 6.44
N ALA A 3 -7.44 1.83 5.35
CA ALA A 3 -6.59 1.67 4.17
C ALA A 3 -6.06 3.01 3.61
N ILE A 4 -6.92 4.05 3.60
CA ILE A 4 -6.54 5.42 3.22
C ILE A 4 -5.38 5.96 4.07
N GLU A 5 -5.40 5.72 5.38
CA GLU A 5 -4.34 6.19 6.28
C GLU A 5 -3.01 5.51 5.95
N ILE A 6 -3.05 4.21 5.62
CA ILE A 6 -1.86 3.45 5.22
C ILE A 6 -1.31 3.99 3.89
N ILE A 7 -2.18 4.27 2.90
CA ILE A 7 -1.77 4.84 1.61
C ILE A 7 -1.14 6.23 1.81
N LYS A 8 -1.74 7.08 2.66
CA LYS A 8 -1.17 8.39 3.00
C LYS A 8 0.19 8.25 3.67
N GLU A 9 0.30 7.40 4.68
CA GLU A 9 1.56 7.16 5.41
C GLU A 9 2.67 6.67 4.47
N LEU A 10 2.34 5.79 3.52
CA LEU A 10 3.25 5.33 2.47
C LEU A 10 3.66 6.49 1.55
N ARG A 11 2.71 7.27 1.04
CA ARG A 11 3.00 8.44 0.18
C ARG A 11 3.86 9.48 0.90
N GLU A 12 3.61 9.75 2.19
CA GLU A 12 4.42 10.65 3.03
C GLU A 12 5.87 10.15 3.17
N GLN A 13 6.05 8.83 3.29
CA GLN A 13 7.37 8.19 3.33
C GLN A 13 8.06 8.11 1.95
N ASN A 14 7.51 8.77 0.93
CA ASN A 14 7.96 8.70 -0.46
C ASN A 14 7.89 7.29 -1.05
N PHE A 15 6.87 6.50 -0.65
CA PHE A 15 6.51 5.30 -1.38
C PHE A 15 5.47 5.64 -2.45
N PHE A 16 5.73 5.10 -3.63
CA PHE A 16 4.76 4.91 -4.68
C PHE A 16 3.99 3.62 -4.40
N VAL A 17 2.67 3.74 -4.30
CA VAL A 17 1.76 2.63 -4.01
C VAL A 17 0.73 2.60 -5.13
N LYS A 18 0.65 1.47 -5.82
CA LYS A 18 -0.30 1.26 -6.91
C LYS A 18 -0.95 -0.11 -6.75
N ALA A 19 -2.24 -0.21 -7.04
CA ALA A 19 -2.92 -1.48 -7.17
C ALA A 19 -2.84 -1.92 -8.63
N ASP A 20 -2.45 -3.16 -8.87
CA ASP A 20 -2.46 -3.80 -10.18
C ASP A 20 -3.27 -5.09 -10.08
N GLY A 21 -4.58 -4.97 -10.28
CA GLY A 21 -5.54 -6.06 -10.05
C GLY A 21 -5.53 -6.56 -8.60
N ASP A 22 -5.01 -7.78 -8.38
CA ASP A 22 -4.86 -8.37 -7.03
C ASP A 22 -3.51 -8.04 -6.39
N TYR A 23 -2.60 -7.38 -7.10
CA TYR A 23 -1.27 -7.07 -6.62
C TYR A 23 -1.15 -5.62 -6.13
N LEU A 24 -0.25 -5.43 -5.18
CA LEU A 24 0.08 -4.11 -4.62
C LEU A 24 1.54 -3.84 -4.97
N GLU A 25 1.75 -2.93 -5.92
CA GLU A 25 3.07 -2.47 -6.32
C GLU A 25 3.53 -1.38 -5.35
N LEU A 26 4.74 -1.57 -4.81
CA LEU A 26 5.38 -0.67 -3.87
C LEU A 26 6.75 -0.29 -4.42
N SER A 27 7.05 1.00 -4.52
CA SER A 27 8.36 1.50 -4.96
C SER A 27 8.78 2.72 -4.13
N PRO A 28 10.08 2.88 -3.79
CA PRO A 28 11.19 1.98 -4.10
C PRO A 28 11.23 0.73 -3.18
N PRO A 29 11.60 -0.45 -3.71
CA PRO A 29 11.65 -1.70 -2.94
C PRO A 29 12.70 -1.68 -1.81
N GLU A 30 13.71 -0.83 -1.92
CA GLU A 30 14.78 -0.70 -0.91
C GLU A 30 14.28 -0.22 0.46
N LYS A 31 13.18 0.54 0.47
CA LYS A 31 12.54 0.99 1.71
C LYS A 31 11.50 -0.02 2.21
N VAL A 32 11.13 -1.01 1.40
CA VAL A 32 10.09 -1.99 1.76
C VAL A 32 10.68 -2.98 2.78
N THR A 33 10.32 -2.80 4.04
CA THR A 33 10.74 -3.69 5.13
C THR A 33 9.77 -4.85 5.30
N HIS A 34 10.24 -5.98 5.87
CA HIS A 34 9.39 -7.12 6.21
C HIS A 34 8.20 -6.74 7.11
N GLU A 35 8.40 -5.76 7.99
CA GLU A 35 7.35 -5.26 8.88
C GLU A 35 6.26 -4.52 8.10
N LEU A 36 6.66 -3.68 7.13
CA LEU A 36 5.74 -3.02 6.21
C LEU A 36 4.98 -4.04 5.37
N ILE A 37 5.67 -5.04 4.80
CA ILE A 37 5.03 -6.13 4.03
C ILE A 37 3.98 -6.85 4.87
N ASN A 38 4.29 -7.22 6.11
CA ASN A 38 3.35 -7.90 6.99
C ASN A 38 2.13 -7.04 7.32
N ARG A 39 2.32 -5.73 7.53
CA ARG A 39 1.24 -4.78 7.78
C ARG A 39 0.37 -4.61 6.54
N LEU A 40 0.97 -4.42 5.37
CA LEU A 40 0.27 -4.31 4.09
C LEU A 40 -0.47 -5.59 3.75
N ARG A 41 0.08 -6.76 4.03
CA ARG A 41 -0.57 -8.05 3.77
C ARG A 41 -1.84 -8.23 4.61
N LYS A 42 -1.84 -7.78 5.87
CA LYS A 42 -3.05 -7.79 6.73
C LYS A 42 -4.15 -6.87 6.21
N HIS A 43 -3.78 -5.75 5.59
CA HIS A 43 -4.70 -4.75 5.07
C HIS A 43 -4.83 -4.79 3.53
N LYS A 44 -4.22 -5.79 2.86
CA LYS A 44 -4.11 -5.91 1.41
C LYS A 44 -5.46 -5.73 0.70
N PRO A 45 -6.52 -6.47 1.04
CA PRO A 45 -7.79 -6.33 0.34
C PRO A 45 -8.43 -4.94 0.54
N ALA A 46 -8.24 -4.32 1.71
CA ALA A 46 -8.77 -2.99 1.98
C ALA A 46 -8.00 -1.90 1.20
N ILE A 47 -6.67 -2.01 1.13
CA ILE A 47 -5.82 -1.07 0.38
C ILE A 47 -6.11 -1.17 -1.12
N ILE A 48 -6.23 -2.38 -1.65
CA ILE A 48 -6.58 -2.60 -3.07
C ILE A 48 -7.96 -2.02 -3.38
N ALA A 49 -8.96 -2.24 -2.52
CA ALA A 49 -10.30 -1.72 -2.73
C ALA A 49 -10.33 -0.18 -2.75
N GLU A 50 -9.54 0.48 -1.90
CA GLU A 50 -9.42 1.94 -1.89
C GLU A 50 -8.64 2.47 -3.09
N LEU A 51 -7.55 1.82 -3.49
CA LEU A 51 -6.79 2.21 -4.68
C LEU A 51 -7.60 2.05 -5.97
N MET A 52 -8.35 0.95 -6.12
CA MET A 52 -9.28 0.76 -7.24
C MET A 52 -10.47 1.72 -7.23
N ARG A 53 -10.80 2.33 -6.08
CA ARG A 53 -11.82 3.39 -5.99
C ARG A 53 -11.28 4.76 -6.38
N GLU A 54 -9.97 4.97 -6.28
CA GLU A 54 -9.29 6.23 -6.61
C GLU A 54 -8.95 6.34 -8.11
N GLU A 55 -8.91 5.22 -8.86
CA GLU A 55 -8.82 5.15 -10.33
C GLU A 55 -10.15 5.43 -11.05
#